data_AF-A0A1Y5HJM7-F1
#
_entry.id   AF-A0A1Y5HJM7-F1
#
_cell.length_a   1.000
_cell.length_b   1.000
_cell.length_c   1.000
_cell.angle_alpha   90.00
_cell.angle_beta   90.00
_cell.angle_gamma   90.00
#
_symmetry.space_group_name_H-M   'P 1'
#
loop_
_entity.id
_entity.type
_entity.pdbx_description
1 polymer ?
#
loop_
_entity_poly.entity_id
_entity_poly.type
_entity_poly.pdbx_seq_one_letter_code
_entity_poly.pdbx_strand_id
1 'polypeptide(L)'
;MNTIQQLPRPARKLSILLLSALFVCTFSTISTFSSAENAEHISQAELNKMSAKQAFKTAFEVGDELFEHPFTAAEGVGANVGQGIRFTLIPRADLAGEQQWAQHLPKRVTGPNAQSCDACHSLPFGDGAGKVMMNNIRDPLHSGDPSKFISRQPPHIFGLGALQLLAEEMTDTLQQQLQQAKSQATASGKTVQLALRAKQIDFGSLSIAVDGSVDSSQLQGISADLLIKPIEWKGITSNIRAFVRDAGHNELGMQSTEIVGDNIDGDGDGVVNEFSVGDITAMVIYQAAQPRPTTVQELASLGLAEPLTTQQQQQISSGETLFTSSGCSSCHTPQLLIDNPVYSEPSRSQHYRDQQFPAGQDPIEQGLSVQQAIVFDLTKDMPDNIIEHADGTKTHLGNFQTNQSGQAIVRLFADLKRHDMGQDLAEPIDEAGTGAANFITKELWGVGSTAPYLHDGRATTLDEAILWHGGEGLLAKQHYQGLAETDKQALLAFLNNLVLYKAEEEE
;
A
#
# COMPACT_ATOMS: atom_id res chain seq x y z
N MET A 1 46.05 3.32 15.16
CA MET A 1 46.32 3.14 16.60
C MET A 1 46.32 4.51 17.25
N ASN A 2 45.17 4.97 17.75
CA ASN A 2 45.04 6.16 18.58
C ASN A 2 43.99 5.84 19.63
N THR A 3 44.44 5.79 20.88
CA THR A 3 43.72 5.32 22.06
C THR A 3 42.99 6.50 22.68
N ILE A 4 41.65 6.47 22.67
CA ILE A 4 40.83 7.46 23.37
C ILE A 4 40.69 7.04 24.83
N GLN A 5 41.17 7.90 25.74
CA GLN A 5 41.06 7.77 27.19
C GLN A 5 39.59 7.87 27.64
N GLN A 6 39.12 6.85 28.37
CA GLN A 6 37.86 6.87 29.10
C GLN A 6 37.99 7.64 30.41
N LEU A 7 37.07 8.56 30.67
CA LEU A 7 36.90 9.27 31.94
C LEU A 7 36.26 8.33 33.00
N PRO A 8 36.66 8.41 34.30
CA PRO A 8 36.15 7.52 35.33
C PRO A 8 34.79 7.98 35.88
N ARG A 9 33.84 7.04 36.01
CA ARG A 9 32.57 7.22 36.75
C ARG A 9 32.82 7.08 38.26
N PRO A 10 32.21 7.92 39.12
CA PRO A 10 32.40 7.83 40.57
C PRO A 10 31.59 6.67 41.18
N ALA A 11 32.27 5.88 42.01
CA ALA A 11 31.70 4.80 42.82
C ALA A 11 30.81 5.36 43.94
N ARG A 12 29.53 4.94 43.98
CA ARG A 12 28.64 5.14 45.13
C ARG A 12 28.95 4.08 46.20
N LYS A 13 29.36 4.53 47.38
CA LYS A 13 29.52 3.72 48.59
C LYS A 13 28.14 3.30 49.12
N LEU A 14 27.94 2.00 49.29
CA LEU A 14 26.76 1.42 49.95
C LEU A 14 27.03 1.37 51.46
N SER A 15 26.34 2.21 52.23
CA SER A 15 26.34 2.13 53.70
C SER A 15 25.09 1.36 54.14
N ILE A 16 25.30 0.19 54.74
CA ILE A 16 24.26 -0.66 55.32
C ILE A 16 23.89 -0.07 56.69
N LEU A 17 22.65 0.39 56.84
CA LEU A 17 22.03 0.67 58.14
C LEU A 17 20.80 -0.24 58.27
N LEU A 18 20.89 -1.20 59.19
CA LEU A 18 19.80 -2.06 59.63
C LEU A 18 18.79 -1.24 60.44
N LEU A 19 17.60 -1.02 59.91
CA LEU A 19 16.40 -0.76 60.70
C LEU A 19 15.32 -1.77 60.32
N SER A 20 15.02 -2.64 61.25
CA SER A 20 13.92 -3.60 61.25
C SER A 20 12.59 -2.87 61.31
N ALA A 21 11.84 -2.86 60.20
CA ALA A 21 10.41 -2.57 60.17
C ALA A 21 9.71 -3.79 59.54
N LEU A 22 8.77 -4.39 60.26
CA LEU A 22 7.87 -5.40 59.71
C LEU A 22 7.07 -4.75 58.58
N PHE A 23 7.46 -5.02 57.33
CA PHE A 23 6.61 -4.81 56.17
C PHE A 23 5.85 -6.11 55.91
N VAL A 24 4.55 -6.08 56.16
CA VAL A 24 3.62 -7.09 55.64
C VAL A 24 3.66 -6.97 54.12
N CYS A 25 4.31 -7.91 53.44
CA CYS A 25 4.23 -8.05 51.99
C CYS A 25 2.80 -8.48 51.63
N THR A 26 1.91 -7.50 51.42
CA THR A 26 0.73 -7.71 50.60
C THR A 26 1.20 -7.81 49.15
N PHE A 27 1.39 -9.04 48.67
CA PHE A 27 1.42 -9.32 47.23
C PHE A 27 0.03 -8.99 46.68
N SER A 28 -0.14 -7.77 46.19
CA SER A 28 -1.31 -7.35 45.41
C SER A 28 -0.86 -6.72 44.11
N THR A 29 -0.37 -7.57 43.20
CA THR A 29 -0.40 -7.32 41.77
C THR A 29 -0.71 -8.66 41.10
N ILE A 30 -1.95 -9.12 41.22
CA ILE A 30 -2.51 -9.92 40.13
C ILE A 30 -2.75 -8.88 39.06
N SER A 31 -1.83 -8.81 38.08
CA SER A 31 -2.13 -8.15 36.81
C SER A 31 -3.49 -8.64 36.38
N THR A 32 -4.44 -7.73 36.22
CA THR A 32 -5.65 -8.03 35.45
C THR A 32 -5.16 -8.66 34.16
N PHE A 33 -5.45 -9.95 33.99
CA PHE A 33 -5.43 -10.55 32.66
C PHE A 33 -6.42 -9.69 31.87
N SER A 34 -5.91 -8.73 31.10
CA SER A 34 -6.67 -8.16 30.02
C SER A 34 -7.02 -9.38 29.16
N SER A 35 -8.29 -9.78 29.20
CA SER A 35 -8.86 -10.49 28.07
C SER A 35 -8.53 -9.64 26.86
N ALA A 36 -7.94 -10.21 25.82
CA ALA A 36 -7.87 -9.54 24.53
C ALA A 36 -9.26 -8.94 24.27
N GLU A 37 -9.32 -7.62 24.09
CA GLU A 37 -10.57 -6.98 23.68
C GLU A 37 -10.95 -7.59 22.33
N ASN A 38 -12.23 -7.88 22.12
CA ASN A 38 -12.64 -8.41 20.81
C ASN A 38 -12.60 -7.26 19.81
N ALA A 39 -12.27 -7.56 18.56
CA ALA A 39 -12.29 -6.56 17.50
C ALA A 39 -13.66 -5.87 17.41
N GLU A 40 -13.67 -4.54 17.23
CA GLU A 40 -14.86 -3.82 16.81
C GLU A 40 -15.21 -4.21 15.36
N HIS A 41 -16.39 -4.79 15.19
CA HIS A 41 -16.94 -5.15 13.88
C HIS A 41 -18.09 -4.23 13.51
N ILE A 42 -18.29 -4.01 12.21
CA ILE A 42 -19.41 -3.22 11.70
C ILE A 42 -20.06 -3.85 10.47
N SER A 43 -21.39 -3.91 10.45
CA SER A 43 -22.12 -4.38 9.27
C SER A 43 -22.34 -3.26 8.24
N GLN A 44 -22.43 -3.63 6.95
CA GLN A 44 -22.77 -2.68 5.90
C GLN A 44 -24.14 -2.02 6.12
N ALA A 45 -25.08 -2.76 6.72
CA ALA A 45 -26.41 -2.24 7.04
C ALA A 45 -26.38 -1.17 8.15
N GLU A 46 -25.41 -1.21 9.06
CA GLU A 46 -25.22 -0.17 10.08
C GLU A 46 -24.65 1.10 9.46
N LEU A 47 -23.58 0.99 8.66
CA LEU A 47 -23.01 2.11 7.90
C LEU A 47 -24.08 2.80 7.05
N ASN A 48 -24.92 2.04 6.35
CA ASN A 48 -25.98 2.55 5.47
C ASN A 48 -27.10 3.31 6.20
N LYS A 49 -27.24 3.16 7.52
CA LYS A 49 -28.23 3.90 8.33
C LYS A 49 -27.70 5.23 8.84
N MET A 50 -26.39 5.45 8.79
CA MET A 50 -25.74 6.66 9.29
C MET A 50 -25.84 7.80 8.27
N SER A 51 -25.68 9.04 8.75
CA SER A 51 -25.43 10.16 7.84
C SER A 51 -24.07 10.00 7.16
N ALA A 52 -23.86 10.55 5.96
CA ALA A 52 -22.60 10.38 5.22
C ALA A 52 -21.35 10.74 6.05
N LYS A 53 -21.39 11.84 6.80
CA LYS A 53 -20.29 12.26 7.68
C LYS A 53 -20.04 11.28 8.83
N GLN A 54 -21.12 10.76 9.42
CA GLN A 54 -21.01 9.78 10.51
C GLN A 54 -20.51 8.43 9.98
N ALA A 55 -21.01 7.97 8.83
CA ALA A 55 -20.57 6.75 8.18
C ALA A 55 -19.07 6.80 7.86
N PHE A 56 -18.58 7.91 7.29
CA PHE A 56 -17.16 8.10 7.03
C PHE A 56 -16.32 8.01 8.31
N LYS A 57 -16.70 8.78 9.33
CA LYS A 57 -15.97 8.80 10.60
C LYS A 57 -15.94 7.42 11.26
N THR A 58 -17.10 6.77 11.39
CA THR A 58 -17.18 5.45 12.02
C THR A 58 -16.47 4.38 11.21
N ALA A 59 -16.58 4.38 9.88
CA ALA A 59 -15.84 3.45 9.03
C ALA A 59 -14.33 3.64 9.13
N PHE A 60 -13.85 4.89 9.29
CA PHE A 60 -12.44 5.16 9.54
C PHE A 60 -11.99 4.61 10.90
N GLU A 61 -12.70 4.93 11.98
CA GLU A 61 -12.38 4.46 13.35
C GLU A 61 -12.39 2.93 13.45
N VAL A 62 -13.44 2.26 12.95
CA VAL A 62 -13.51 0.78 12.95
C VAL A 62 -12.44 0.19 12.04
N GLY A 63 -12.14 0.83 10.92
CA GLY A 63 -11.12 0.36 9.98
C GLY A 63 -9.71 0.43 10.57
N ASP A 64 -9.42 1.46 11.36
CA ASP A 64 -8.18 1.61 12.13
C ASP A 64 -8.04 0.49 13.16
N GLU A 65 -9.08 0.27 13.97
CA GLU A 65 -9.09 -0.81 14.96
C GLU A 65 -8.88 -2.19 14.30
N LEU A 66 -9.62 -2.50 13.23
CA LEU A 66 -9.46 -3.77 12.50
C LEU A 66 -8.07 -3.92 11.87
N PHE A 67 -7.42 -2.82 11.49
CA PHE A 67 -6.09 -2.84 10.88
C PHE A 67 -5.00 -3.19 11.90
N GLU A 68 -5.10 -2.64 13.11
CA GLU A 68 -4.14 -2.81 14.20
C GLU A 68 -4.46 -4.00 15.12
N HIS A 69 -5.70 -4.49 15.11
CA HIS A 69 -6.16 -5.51 16.04
C HIS A 69 -5.39 -6.84 15.87
N PRO A 70 -4.69 -7.31 16.92
CA PRO A 70 -4.02 -8.60 16.89
C PRO A 70 -5.07 -9.71 17.09
N PHE A 71 -5.69 -10.11 15.98
CA PHE A 71 -6.73 -11.14 15.98
C PHE A 71 -6.26 -12.42 16.70
N THR A 72 -7.23 -13.13 17.25
CA THR A 72 -7.05 -14.39 17.96
C THR A 72 -7.53 -15.57 17.13
N ALA A 73 -7.12 -16.79 17.50
CA ALA A 73 -7.61 -17.99 16.84
C ALA A 73 -9.13 -18.20 16.96
N ALA A 74 -9.78 -17.58 17.96
CA ALA A 74 -11.23 -17.61 18.11
C ALA A 74 -11.95 -16.67 17.13
N GLU A 75 -11.23 -15.69 16.57
CA GLU A 75 -11.72 -14.73 15.57
C GLU A 75 -11.37 -15.15 14.13
N GLY A 76 -10.58 -16.23 13.94
CA GLY A 76 -10.25 -16.80 12.63
C GLY A 76 -8.77 -16.74 12.25
N VAL A 77 -7.96 -15.87 12.86
CA VAL A 77 -6.67 -15.50 12.23
C VAL A 77 -5.57 -16.57 12.12
N GLY A 78 -5.10 -16.79 10.91
CA GLY A 78 -4.21 -17.88 10.55
C GLY A 78 -4.97 -18.97 9.84
N ALA A 79 -4.33 -20.12 9.64
CA ALA A 79 -4.99 -21.24 8.99
C ALA A 79 -4.31 -22.55 9.39
N ASN A 80 -4.92 -23.71 9.13
CA ASN A 80 -4.30 -24.99 9.50
C ASN A 80 -3.01 -25.29 8.70
N VAL A 81 -1.86 -25.00 9.31
CA VAL A 81 -0.52 -25.26 8.76
C VAL A 81 0.18 -26.44 9.45
N GLY A 82 -0.61 -27.34 10.03
CA GLY A 82 -0.17 -28.61 10.60
C GLY A 82 0.42 -28.50 12.01
N GLN A 83 0.45 -29.63 12.73
CA GLN A 83 1.00 -29.74 14.10
C GLN A 83 0.38 -28.77 15.12
N GLY A 84 -0.86 -28.30 14.89
CA GLY A 84 -1.54 -27.32 15.75
C GLY A 84 -1.01 -25.88 15.60
N ILE A 85 -0.19 -25.61 14.58
CA ILE A 85 0.33 -24.28 14.25
C ILE A 85 -0.65 -23.59 13.29
N ARG A 86 -0.81 -22.27 13.43
CA ARG A 86 -1.69 -21.43 12.57
C ARG A 86 -0.96 -20.50 11.59
N PHE A 87 0.32 -20.23 11.82
CA PHE A 87 1.11 -19.27 11.04
C PHE A 87 2.37 -19.90 10.47
N THR A 88 2.79 -19.42 9.29
CA THR A 88 4.02 -19.85 8.63
C THR A 88 4.46 -18.78 7.64
N LEU A 89 5.76 -18.46 7.64
CA LEU A 89 6.36 -17.59 6.63
C LEU A 89 6.49 -18.27 5.27
N ILE A 90 6.42 -19.61 5.22
CA ILE A 90 6.62 -20.39 3.99
C ILE A 90 5.31 -21.10 3.64
N PRO A 91 4.82 -21.00 2.39
CA PRO A 91 3.66 -21.76 1.92
C PRO A 91 3.79 -23.26 2.20
N ARG A 92 2.70 -23.91 2.63
CA ARG A 92 2.69 -25.31 3.06
C ARG A 92 2.00 -26.24 2.06
N ALA A 93 2.46 -26.18 0.81
CA ALA A 93 1.97 -27.03 -0.28
C ALA A 93 2.13 -28.54 0.01
N ASP A 94 2.97 -28.92 0.97
CA ASP A 94 3.12 -30.29 1.48
C ASP A 94 1.89 -30.79 2.27
N LEU A 95 1.03 -29.89 2.77
CA LEU A 95 -0.15 -30.21 3.56
C LEU A 95 -1.41 -30.26 2.70
N ALA A 96 -1.70 -31.43 2.14
CA ALA A 96 -2.78 -31.63 1.16
C ALA A 96 -3.96 -32.50 1.65
N GLY A 97 -4.00 -32.83 2.95
CA GLY A 97 -5.11 -33.54 3.59
C GLY A 97 -6.37 -32.66 3.75
N GLU A 98 -7.44 -33.27 4.26
CA GLU A 98 -8.69 -32.57 4.56
C GLU A 98 -8.46 -31.41 5.54
N GLN A 99 -9.04 -30.23 5.26
CA GLN A 99 -8.88 -28.98 6.01
C GLN A 99 -7.42 -28.53 6.21
N GLN A 100 -6.48 -29.07 5.43
CA GLN A 100 -5.10 -28.62 5.44
C GLN A 100 -4.88 -27.52 4.39
N TRP A 101 -3.81 -26.75 4.58
CA TRP A 101 -3.45 -25.58 3.77
C TRP A 101 -3.72 -25.70 2.26
N ALA A 102 -3.32 -26.79 1.59
CA ALA A 102 -3.48 -26.90 0.14
C ALA A 102 -4.93 -27.16 -0.34
N GLN A 103 -5.85 -27.47 0.59
CA GLN A 103 -7.28 -27.69 0.33
C GLN A 103 -8.16 -26.52 0.77
N HIS A 104 -7.58 -25.42 1.25
CA HIS A 104 -8.33 -24.20 1.56
C HIS A 104 -9.02 -23.65 0.32
N LEU A 105 -10.20 -23.07 0.54
CA LEU A 105 -11.04 -22.45 -0.48
C LEU A 105 -11.27 -20.97 -0.11
N PRO A 106 -10.88 -20.03 -0.99
CA PRO A 106 -10.01 -20.24 -2.14
C PRO A 106 -8.60 -20.67 -1.72
N LYS A 107 -7.83 -21.11 -2.71
CA LYS A 107 -6.44 -21.50 -2.51
C LYS A 107 -5.60 -20.28 -2.11
N ARG A 108 -4.82 -20.44 -1.05
CA ARG A 108 -3.85 -19.44 -0.58
C ARG A 108 -2.53 -19.62 -1.31
N VAL A 109 -1.93 -18.55 -1.80
CA VAL A 109 -0.58 -18.63 -2.41
C VAL A 109 0.53 -18.35 -1.40
N THR A 110 0.19 -17.88 -0.21
CA THR A 110 1.11 -17.58 0.90
C THR A 110 0.81 -18.43 2.13
N GLY A 111 1.77 -18.46 3.04
CA GLY A 111 1.46 -18.83 4.42
C GLY A 111 0.85 -17.64 5.16
N PRO A 112 -0.16 -17.83 6.01
CA PRO A 112 -0.59 -16.78 6.92
C PRO A 112 0.59 -16.42 7.85
N ASN A 113 1.02 -15.17 7.81
CA ASN A 113 2.31 -14.74 8.35
C ASN A 113 2.19 -13.65 9.43
N ALA A 114 0.99 -13.12 9.67
CA ALA A 114 0.76 -12.07 10.66
C ALA A 114 -0.62 -12.22 11.35
N GLN A 115 -0.76 -11.61 12.53
CA GLN A 115 -2.01 -11.56 13.30
C GLN A 115 -2.84 -10.30 13.05
N SER A 116 -2.25 -9.30 12.39
CA SER A 116 -2.81 -7.98 12.15
C SER A 116 -2.15 -7.36 10.92
N CYS A 117 -2.75 -6.34 10.31
CA CYS A 117 -2.17 -5.68 9.15
C CYS A 117 -0.93 -4.87 9.53
N ASP A 118 -0.99 -4.15 10.65
CA ASP A 118 0.08 -3.29 11.16
C ASP A 118 1.39 -4.05 11.43
N ALA A 119 1.33 -5.34 11.77
CA ALA A 119 2.52 -6.17 11.95
C ALA A 119 3.43 -6.16 10.70
N CYS A 120 2.83 -6.17 9.51
CA CYS A 120 3.54 -6.03 8.23
C CYS A 120 3.69 -4.58 7.77
N HIS A 121 2.85 -3.66 8.26
CA HIS A 121 2.79 -2.25 7.86
C HIS A 121 3.16 -1.32 9.03
N SER A 122 4.40 -1.44 9.53
CA SER A 122 4.83 -0.80 10.80
C SER A 122 6.10 0.05 10.71
N LEU A 123 6.60 0.35 9.50
CA LEU A 123 7.82 1.14 9.33
C LEU A 123 7.59 2.47 8.58
N PRO A 124 7.95 3.62 9.16
CA PRO A 124 8.66 3.79 10.43
C PRO A 124 7.78 3.64 11.68
N PHE A 125 6.47 3.66 11.51
CA PHE A 125 5.40 3.47 12.50
C PHE A 125 4.22 2.78 11.77
N GLY A 126 3.06 2.61 12.44
CA GLY A 126 1.84 2.05 11.84
C GLY A 126 1.49 2.66 10.47
N ASP A 127 0.81 1.91 9.62
CA ASP A 127 0.48 2.27 8.21
C ASP A 127 1.70 2.39 7.26
N GLY A 128 2.88 2.14 7.81
CA GLY A 128 4.15 2.20 7.12
C GLY A 128 4.41 0.99 6.21
N ALA A 129 5.63 0.92 5.71
CA ALA A 129 6.14 -0.23 4.97
C ALA A 129 6.53 -1.38 5.91
N GLY A 130 6.79 -2.56 5.35
CA GLY A 130 7.28 -3.71 6.09
C GLY A 130 8.80 -3.74 6.25
N LYS A 131 9.25 -4.22 7.41
CA LYS A 131 10.66 -4.58 7.62
C LYS A 131 11.01 -5.82 6.78
N VAL A 132 12.30 -6.05 6.51
CA VAL A 132 12.77 -7.16 5.63
C VAL A 132 12.27 -8.56 6.05
N MET A 133 12.06 -8.81 7.35
CA MET A 133 11.56 -10.09 7.85
C MET A 133 10.06 -10.30 7.60
N MET A 134 9.34 -9.24 7.23
CA MET A 134 7.91 -9.26 6.90
C MET A 134 7.66 -9.41 5.40
N ASN A 135 8.69 -9.74 4.61
CA ASN A 135 8.48 -10.05 3.21
C ASN A 135 7.58 -11.28 3.04
N ASN A 136 6.51 -11.13 2.26
CA ASN A 136 5.59 -12.21 1.98
C ASN A 136 6.24 -13.21 1.03
N ILE A 137 6.25 -14.49 1.40
CA ILE A 137 6.74 -15.58 0.54
C ILE A 137 5.55 -16.28 -0.09
N ARG A 138 5.55 -16.34 -1.41
CA ARG A 138 4.43 -16.82 -2.23
C ARG A 138 4.85 -18.05 -3.04
N ASP A 139 3.96 -19.03 -3.15
CA ASP A 139 4.02 -20.17 -4.08
C ASP A 139 2.79 -20.15 -4.99
N PRO A 140 2.74 -19.26 -5.99
CA PRO A 140 1.56 -19.12 -6.85
C PRO A 140 1.21 -20.36 -7.66
N LEU A 141 2.19 -21.25 -7.89
CA LEU A 141 1.98 -22.50 -8.61
C LEU A 141 1.56 -23.66 -7.69
N HIS A 142 1.54 -23.45 -6.37
CA HIS A 142 1.32 -24.50 -5.36
C HIS A 142 2.23 -25.72 -5.59
N SER A 143 3.47 -25.45 -5.99
CA SER A 143 4.43 -26.46 -6.41
C SER A 143 5.20 -27.07 -5.24
N GLY A 144 5.28 -26.37 -4.11
CA GLY A 144 6.16 -26.73 -3.00
C GLY A 144 7.64 -26.65 -3.34
N ASP A 145 8.01 -26.03 -4.47
CA ASP A 145 9.38 -25.88 -4.94
C ASP A 145 9.92 -24.49 -4.59
N PRO A 146 10.80 -24.35 -3.58
CA PRO A 146 11.29 -23.04 -3.15
C PRO A 146 12.02 -22.26 -4.24
N SER A 147 12.52 -22.91 -5.29
CA SER A 147 13.17 -22.23 -6.42
C SER A 147 12.19 -21.40 -7.27
N LYS A 148 10.88 -21.64 -7.11
CA LYS A 148 9.80 -20.94 -7.81
C LYS A 148 9.05 -19.96 -6.91
N PHE A 149 9.43 -19.86 -5.64
CA PHE A 149 8.76 -18.95 -4.71
C PHE A 149 9.13 -17.50 -5.01
N ILE A 150 8.17 -16.62 -4.83
CA ILE A 150 8.33 -15.18 -4.96
C ILE A 150 8.43 -14.57 -3.56
N SER A 151 9.25 -13.53 -3.41
CA SER A 151 9.28 -12.69 -2.22
C SER A 151 8.77 -11.29 -2.56
N ARG A 152 7.85 -10.74 -1.74
CA ARG A 152 7.34 -9.37 -1.90
C ARG A 152 7.43 -8.59 -0.61
N GLN A 153 8.03 -7.40 -0.68
CA GLN A 153 8.13 -6.45 0.41
C GLN A 153 6.78 -5.72 0.60
N PRO A 154 6.24 -5.60 1.83
CA PRO A 154 5.01 -4.84 2.06
C PRO A 154 5.20 -3.33 1.88
N PRO A 155 4.56 -2.67 0.89
CA PRO A 155 4.65 -1.21 0.73
C PRO A 155 3.89 -0.50 1.87
N HIS A 156 4.11 0.80 2.03
CA HIS A 156 3.27 1.61 2.92
C HIS A 156 1.88 1.84 2.32
N ILE A 157 0.91 2.24 3.15
CA ILE A 157 -0.48 2.49 2.71
C ILE A 157 -0.87 3.97 2.62
N PHE A 158 0.06 4.89 2.92
CA PHE A 158 -0.16 6.33 2.78
C PHE A 158 -0.60 6.75 1.37
N GLY A 159 -1.68 7.52 1.28
CA GLY A 159 -2.17 8.10 0.04
C GLY A 159 -2.83 7.12 -0.94
N LEU A 160 -3.21 5.91 -0.51
CA LEU A 160 -3.83 4.90 -1.39
C LEU A 160 -5.11 5.42 -2.08
N GLY A 161 -5.93 6.23 -1.40
CA GLY A 161 -7.12 6.83 -2.01
C GLY A 161 -6.80 7.70 -3.23
N ALA A 162 -5.69 8.46 -3.18
CA ALA A 162 -5.23 9.25 -4.32
C ALA A 162 -4.70 8.37 -5.46
N LEU A 163 -4.01 7.27 -5.14
CA LEU A 163 -3.54 6.32 -6.14
C LEU A 163 -4.70 5.68 -6.90
N GLN A 164 -5.75 5.25 -6.19
CA GLN A 164 -6.94 4.70 -6.83
C GLN A 164 -7.67 5.75 -7.68
N LEU A 165 -7.88 6.98 -7.18
CA LEU A 165 -8.54 8.03 -7.98
C LEU A 165 -7.76 8.39 -9.26
N LEU A 166 -6.42 8.47 -9.18
CA LEU A 166 -5.60 8.66 -10.38
C LEU A 166 -5.81 7.53 -11.38
N ALA A 167 -5.80 6.28 -10.90
CA ALA A 167 -6.01 5.11 -11.74
C ALA A 167 -7.41 5.08 -12.37
N GLU A 168 -8.45 5.42 -11.60
CA GLU A 168 -9.84 5.56 -12.08
C GLU A 168 -9.92 6.57 -13.23
N GLU A 169 -9.45 7.80 -13.02
CA GLU A 169 -9.50 8.85 -14.04
C GLU A 169 -8.67 8.51 -15.29
N MET A 170 -7.52 7.86 -15.11
CA MET A 170 -6.68 7.40 -16.22
C MET A 170 -7.37 6.29 -17.01
N THR A 171 -7.92 5.29 -16.33
CA THR A 171 -8.67 4.20 -16.95
C THR A 171 -9.87 4.71 -17.72
N ASP A 172 -10.70 5.56 -17.11
CA ASP A 172 -11.89 6.11 -17.76
C ASP A 172 -11.51 6.88 -19.03
N THR A 173 -10.38 7.62 -18.99
CA THR A 173 -9.81 8.30 -20.16
C THR A 173 -9.41 7.31 -21.27
N LEU A 174 -8.71 6.23 -20.92
CA LEU A 174 -8.26 5.22 -21.89
C LEU A 174 -9.44 4.44 -22.50
N GLN A 175 -10.44 4.08 -21.70
CA GLN A 175 -11.67 3.43 -22.16
C GLN A 175 -12.45 4.34 -23.11
N GLN A 176 -12.53 5.63 -22.80
CA GLN A 176 -13.18 6.61 -23.67
C GLN A 176 -12.46 6.74 -25.01
N GLN A 177 -11.12 6.81 -25.01
CA GLN A 177 -10.31 6.84 -26.24
C GLN A 177 -10.54 5.59 -27.10
N LEU A 178 -10.55 4.40 -26.48
CA LEU A 178 -10.84 3.14 -27.17
C LEU A 178 -12.23 3.15 -27.80
N GLN A 179 -13.25 3.58 -27.06
CA GLN A 179 -14.62 3.62 -27.56
C GLN A 179 -14.78 4.60 -28.73
N GLN A 180 -14.15 5.77 -28.64
CA GLN A 180 -14.14 6.75 -29.73
C GLN A 180 -13.45 6.19 -30.99
N ALA A 181 -12.31 5.52 -30.84
CA ALA A 181 -11.59 4.91 -31.95
C ALA A 181 -12.38 3.75 -32.60
N LYS A 182 -13.10 2.94 -31.81
CA LYS A 182 -14.02 1.92 -32.33
C LYS A 182 -15.12 2.56 -33.18
N SER A 183 -15.77 3.61 -32.67
CA SER A 183 -16.78 4.34 -33.44
C SER A 183 -16.20 4.96 -34.73
N GLN A 184 -14.98 5.48 -34.68
CA GLN A 184 -14.29 6.04 -35.85
C GLN A 184 -13.93 4.97 -36.89
N ALA A 185 -13.47 3.79 -36.47
CA ALA A 185 -13.13 2.69 -37.37
C ALA A 185 -14.37 2.22 -38.15
N THR A 186 -15.49 2.03 -37.44
CA THR A 186 -16.78 1.69 -38.04
C THR A 186 -17.27 2.78 -39.00
N ALA A 187 -17.24 4.05 -38.58
CA ALA A 187 -17.75 5.16 -39.38
C ALA A 187 -16.90 5.44 -40.64
N SER A 188 -15.59 5.27 -40.55
CA SER A 188 -14.67 5.52 -41.67
C SER A 188 -14.49 4.33 -42.60
N GLY A 189 -14.90 3.11 -42.18
CA GLY A 189 -14.66 1.87 -42.91
C GLY A 189 -13.17 1.53 -43.04
N LYS A 190 -12.31 2.06 -42.14
CA LYS A 190 -10.86 1.86 -42.15
C LYS A 190 -10.37 1.52 -40.75
N THR A 191 -9.27 0.77 -40.69
CA THR A 191 -8.53 0.56 -39.44
C THR A 191 -8.04 1.88 -38.88
N VAL A 192 -8.25 2.11 -37.58
CA VAL A 192 -7.80 3.28 -36.84
C VAL A 192 -6.59 2.91 -35.99
N GLN A 193 -5.54 3.72 -36.07
CA GLN A 193 -4.40 3.66 -35.14
C GLN A 193 -4.63 4.68 -34.03
N LEU A 194 -4.65 4.21 -32.78
CA LEU A 194 -4.91 5.03 -31.61
C LEU A 194 -3.66 5.04 -30.72
N ALA A 195 -3.03 6.20 -30.57
CA ALA A 195 -2.06 6.39 -29.49
C ALA A 195 -2.82 6.61 -28.18
N LEU A 196 -2.43 5.88 -27.13
CA LEU A 196 -3.09 5.92 -25.83
C LEU A 196 -2.29 6.77 -24.84
N ARG A 197 -2.96 7.79 -24.29
CA ARG A 197 -2.37 8.65 -23.25
C ARG A 197 -3.38 9.00 -22.18
N ALA A 198 -2.95 9.01 -20.93
CA ALA A 198 -3.76 9.52 -19.82
C ALA A 198 -2.85 10.24 -18.82
N LYS A 199 -3.31 11.41 -18.32
CA LYS A 199 -2.52 12.27 -17.42
C LYS A 199 -1.06 12.47 -17.86
N GLN A 200 -0.86 12.64 -19.17
CA GLN A 200 0.44 12.82 -19.84
C GLN A 200 1.32 11.57 -19.93
N ILE A 201 0.89 10.42 -19.38
CA ILE A 201 1.59 9.15 -19.47
C ILE A 201 1.22 8.44 -20.78
N ASP A 202 2.21 7.87 -21.45
CA ASP A 202 2.07 7.16 -22.73
C ASP A 202 2.01 5.63 -22.52
N PHE A 203 0.97 5.02 -23.07
CA PHE A 203 0.70 3.58 -22.95
C PHE A 203 0.86 2.84 -24.29
N GLY A 204 1.58 3.44 -25.25
CA GLY A 204 1.74 2.91 -26.59
C GLY A 204 0.51 3.13 -27.46
N SER A 205 0.17 2.14 -28.29
CA SER A 205 -0.91 2.29 -29.27
C SER A 205 -1.73 1.02 -29.50
N LEU A 206 -2.94 1.20 -30.01
CA LEU A 206 -3.84 0.15 -30.47
C LEU A 206 -4.12 0.28 -31.96
N SER A 207 -4.27 -0.86 -32.64
CA SER A 207 -4.91 -0.89 -33.96
C SER A 207 -6.33 -1.40 -33.83
N ILE A 208 -7.32 -0.62 -34.27
CA ILE A 208 -8.74 -0.96 -34.20
C ILE A 208 -9.26 -1.21 -35.62
N ALA A 209 -9.64 -2.45 -35.91
CA ALA A 209 -10.19 -2.82 -37.21
C ALA A 209 -11.66 -2.43 -37.35
N VAL A 210 -12.16 -2.48 -38.59
CA VAL A 210 -13.55 -2.09 -38.94
C VAL A 210 -14.59 -3.00 -38.29
N ASP A 211 -14.24 -4.25 -38.02
CA ASP A 211 -15.12 -5.22 -37.33
C ASP A 211 -15.11 -5.06 -35.80
N GLY A 212 -14.36 -4.09 -35.28
CA GLY A 212 -14.22 -3.81 -33.85
C GLY A 212 -13.14 -4.63 -33.14
N SER A 213 -12.43 -5.52 -33.84
CA SER A 213 -11.27 -6.21 -33.28
C SER A 213 -10.15 -5.22 -32.94
N VAL A 214 -9.44 -5.50 -31.85
CA VAL A 214 -8.41 -4.63 -31.28
C VAL A 214 -7.11 -5.41 -31.22
N ASP A 215 -6.08 -4.93 -31.91
CA ASP A 215 -4.70 -5.38 -31.77
C ASP A 215 -3.99 -4.51 -30.72
N SER A 216 -3.61 -5.16 -29.63
CA SER A 216 -2.95 -4.57 -28.46
C SER A 216 -1.44 -4.88 -28.38
N SER A 217 -0.84 -5.43 -29.44
CA SER A 217 0.59 -5.80 -29.45
C SER A 217 1.55 -4.63 -29.28
N GLN A 218 1.08 -3.39 -29.48
CA GLN A 218 1.85 -2.16 -29.31
C GLN A 218 1.51 -1.41 -28.01
N LEU A 219 0.77 -2.04 -27.09
CA LEU A 219 0.60 -1.52 -25.73
C LEU A 219 1.91 -1.59 -24.96
N GLN A 220 2.11 -0.63 -24.08
CA GLN A 220 3.28 -0.57 -23.22
C GLN A 220 2.85 -0.41 -21.78
N GLY A 221 3.37 -1.26 -20.90
CA GLY A 221 3.24 -1.14 -19.44
C GLY A 221 1.81 -1.16 -18.88
N ILE A 222 0.83 -1.57 -19.68
CA ILE A 222 -0.57 -1.75 -19.30
C ILE A 222 -1.13 -3.03 -19.93
N SER A 223 -2.19 -3.58 -19.34
CA SER A 223 -2.85 -4.79 -19.83
C SER A 223 -3.84 -4.44 -20.94
N ALA A 224 -4.23 -5.43 -21.75
CA ALA A 224 -5.18 -5.23 -22.86
C ALA A 224 -6.60 -4.83 -22.41
N ASP A 225 -6.91 -4.96 -21.12
CA ASP A 225 -8.14 -4.44 -20.50
C ASP A 225 -8.12 -2.92 -20.31
N LEU A 226 -6.98 -2.26 -20.53
CA LEU A 226 -6.74 -0.82 -20.34
C LEU A 226 -7.04 -0.31 -18.93
N LEU A 227 -6.98 -1.18 -17.93
CA LEU A 227 -7.13 -0.79 -16.53
C LEU A 227 -5.76 -0.43 -15.94
N ILE A 228 -5.69 0.74 -15.30
CA ILE A 228 -4.56 1.10 -14.41
C ILE A 228 -4.77 0.42 -13.07
N LYS A 229 -3.78 -0.35 -12.62
CA LYS A 229 -3.88 -1.19 -11.42
C LYS A 229 -2.76 -0.77 -10.47
N PRO A 230 -2.98 0.25 -9.62
CA PRO A 230 -1.90 0.96 -8.94
C PRO A 230 -1.41 0.23 -7.68
N ILE A 231 -2.13 -0.80 -7.22
CA ILE A 231 -1.88 -1.48 -5.96
C ILE A 231 -1.01 -2.72 -6.22
N GLU A 232 -0.16 -3.06 -5.24
CA GLU A 232 0.85 -4.12 -5.30
C GLU A 232 2.00 -3.87 -6.29
N TRP A 233 2.90 -4.84 -6.45
CA TRP A 233 4.14 -4.70 -7.23
C TRP A 233 3.97 -5.00 -8.72
N LYS A 234 3.05 -5.90 -9.08
CA LYS A 234 2.84 -6.34 -10.46
C LYS A 234 1.74 -5.57 -11.19
N GLY A 235 1.07 -4.65 -10.51
CA GLY A 235 -0.07 -3.91 -11.03
C GLY A 235 -1.17 -4.84 -11.55
N ILE A 236 -1.67 -5.71 -10.67
CA ILE A 236 -2.72 -6.70 -10.97
C ILE A 236 -4.03 -6.44 -10.22
N THR A 237 -3.98 -5.62 -9.18
CA THR A 237 -5.13 -5.29 -8.32
C THR A 237 -5.59 -3.87 -8.61
N SER A 238 -6.86 -3.71 -9.00
CA SER A 238 -7.39 -2.42 -9.46
C SER A 238 -7.79 -1.50 -8.32
N ASN A 239 -8.34 -2.02 -7.23
CA ASN A 239 -8.94 -1.21 -6.16
C ASN A 239 -8.59 -1.73 -4.77
N ILE A 240 -8.73 -0.85 -3.77
CA ILE A 240 -8.35 -1.10 -2.37
C ILE A 240 -9.18 -2.24 -1.79
N ARG A 241 -10.48 -2.35 -2.12
CA ARG A 241 -11.34 -3.45 -1.61
C ARG A 241 -10.83 -4.83 -2.00
N ALA A 242 -10.48 -5.02 -3.27
CA ALA A 242 -9.89 -6.28 -3.72
C ALA A 242 -8.58 -6.59 -2.98
N PHE A 243 -7.73 -5.58 -2.80
CA PHE A 243 -6.49 -5.73 -2.03
C PHE A 243 -6.74 -6.12 -0.57
N VAL A 244 -7.63 -5.43 0.16
CA VAL A 244 -7.95 -5.74 1.57
C VAL A 244 -8.41 -7.18 1.73
N ARG A 245 -9.34 -7.62 0.87
CA ARG A 245 -9.82 -9.01 0.88
C ARG A 245 -8.70 -10.01 0.63
N ASP A 246 -7.90 -9.78 -0.41
CA ASP A 246 -6.84 -10.69 -0.80
C ASP A 246 -5.72 -10.74 0.23
N ALA A 247 -5.38 -9.62 0.88
CA ALA A 247 -4.41 -9.53 1.95
C ALA A 247 -4.91 -10.19 3.24
N GLY A 248 -6.16 -9.94 3.63
CA GLY A 248 -6.80 -10.61 4.77
C GLY A 248 -6.77 -12.13 4.59
N HIS A 249 -7.15 -12.61 3.41
CA HIS A 249 -7.04 -14.02 3.06
C HIS A 249 -5.58 -14.48 3.08
N ASN A 250 -4.74 -14.03 2.17
CA ASN A 250 -3.42 -14.62 1.99
C ASN A 250 -2.50 -14.45 3.20
N GLU A 251 -2.44 -13.25 3.78
CA GLU A 251 -1.41 -12.90 4.77
C GLU A 251 -1.87 -13.06 6.21
N LEU A 252 -3.13 -12.73 6.53
CA LEU A 252 -3.66 -12.95 7.88
C LEU A 252 -4.23 -14.36 8.05
N GLY A 253 -4.66 -15.01 6.97
CA GLY A 253 -5.44 -16.24 7.04
C GLY A 253 -6.93 -15.99 7.19
N MET A 254 -7.38 -14.73 7.28
CA MET A 254 -8.76 -14.38 7.56
C MET A 254 -9.66 -14.38 6.30
N GLN A 255 -10.87 -14.92 6.37
CA GLN A 255 -11.80 -15.04 5.23
C GLN A 255 -12.97 -14.05 5.30
N SER A 256 -13.02 -13.14 4.30
CA SER A 256 -14.20 -12.29 4.12
C SER A 256 -15.38 -13.08 3.55
N THR A 257 -16.61 -12.73 3.96
CA THR A 257 -17.83 -13.29 3.36
C THR A 257 -17.92 -13.02 1.87
N GLU A 258 -17.31 -11.93 1.38
CA GLU A 258 -17.21 -11.61 -0.05
C GLU A 258 -16.42 -12.65 -0.85
N ILE A 259 -15.49 -13.37 -0.20
CA ILE A 259 -14.67 -14.40 -0.84
C ILE A 259 -15.33 -15.79 -0.77
N VAL A 260 -15.79 -16.21 0.41
CA VAL A 260 -16.25 -17.60 0.64
C VAL A 260 -17.76 -17.75 0.74
N GLY A 261 -18.49 -16.66 0.94
CA GLY A 261 -19.93 -16.63 1.17
C GLY A 261 -20.29 -16.70 2.67
N ASP A 262 -21.53 -16.37 2.98
CA ASP A 262 -22.01 -16.32 4.36
C ASP A 262 -22.07 -17.73 4.98
N ASN A 263 -21.56 -17.85 6.20
CA ASN A 263 -21.53 -19.08 7.00
C ASN A 263 -20.74 -20.23 6.36
N ILE A 264 -19.76 -19.91 5.53
CA ILE A 264 -18.84 -20.87 4.92
C ILE A 264 -17.48 -20.76 5.59
N ASP A 265 -16.99 -21.89 6.10
CA ASP A 265 -15.64 -22.08 6.64
C ASP A 265 -14.77 -22.68 5.53
N GLY A 266 -14.10 -21.80 4.76
CA GLY A 266 -13.36 -22.18 3.57
C GLY A 266 -11.99 -22.76 3.86
N ASP A 267 -11.42 -22.51 5.04
CA ASP A 267 -10.09 -23.00 5.41
C ASP A 267 -10.08 -24.03 6.56
N GLY A 268 -11.26 -24.40 7.04
CA GLY A 268 -11.50 -25.50 7.96
C GLY A 268 -11.04 -25.22 9.37
N ASP A 269 -11.03 -23.95 9.77
CA ASP A 269 -10.50 -23.52 11.05
C ASP A 269 -11.56 -23.47 12.17
N GLY A 270 -12.83 -23.65 11.81
CA GLY A 270 -13.99 -23.67 12.69
C GLY A 270 -14.68 -22.32 12.87
N VAL A 271 -14.20 -21.26 12.22
CA VAL A 271 -14.75 -19.91 12.25
C VAL A 271 -15.41 -19.59 10.91
N VAL A 272 -16.48 -18.79 10.95
CA VAL A 272 -17.19 -18.33 9.75
C VAL A 272 -17.48 -16.85 9.89
N ASN A 273 -17.65 -16.16 8.75
CA ASN A 273 -17.96 -14.73 8.70
C ASN A 273 -16.91 -13.86 9.41
N GLU A 274 -15.63 -14.18 9.23
CA GLU A 274 -14.52 -13.52 9.93
C GLU A 274 -14.40 -12.04 9.57
N PHE A 275 -14.61 -11.70 8.30
CA PHE A 275 -14.86 -10.31 7.87
C PHE A 275 -16.19 -10.18 7.12
N SER A 276 -17.06 -9.32 7.61
CA SER A 276 -18.29 -8.94 6.92
C SER A 276 -18.03 -7.91 5.81
N VAL A 277 -19.01 -7.68 4.94
CA VAL A 277 -18.97 -6.61 3.92
C VAL A 277 -18.69 -5.23 4.54
N GLY A 278 -19.24 -4.98 5.74
CA GLY A 278 -19.04 -3.70 6.43
C GLY A 278 -17.63 -3.57 7.02
N ASP A 279 -17.04 -4.66 7.52
CA ASP A 279 -15.64 -4.68 7.99
C ASP A 279 -14.68 -4.39 6.83
N ILE A 280 -14.92 -4.99 5.66
CA ILE A 280 -14.15 -4.67 4.45
C ILE A 280 -14.36 -3.20 4.05
N THR A 281 -15.58 -2.66 4.14
CA THR A 281 -15.82 -1.22 3.90
C THR A 281 -15.03 -0.34 4.86
N ALA A 282 -14.99 -0.68 6.15
CA ALA A 282 -14.26 0.06 7.16
C ALA A 282 -12.75 0.09 6.86
N MET A 283 -12.14 -1.09 6.64
CA MET A 283 -10.73 -1.19 6.26
C MET A 283 -10.40 -0.46 4.94
N VAL A 284 -11.30 -0.48 3.95
CA VAL A 284 -11.12 0.27 2.70
C VAL A 284 -11.16 1.78 2.95
N ILE A 285 -12.10 2.27 3.76
CA ILE A 285 -12.18 3.69 4.10
C ILE A 285 -10.94 4.14 4.88
N TYR A 286 -10.50 3.35 5.86
CA TYR A 286 -9.28 3.62 6.60
C TYR A 286 -8.07 3.76 5.68
N GLN A 287 -7.81 2.75 4.84
CA GLN A 287 -6.67 2.77 3.90
C GLN A 287 -6.78 3.88 2.85
N ALA A 288 -7.99 4.16 2.33
CA ALA A 288 -8.20 5.24 1.37
C ALA A 288 -7.99 6.63 1.97
N ALA A 289 -8.31 6.79 3.26
CA ALA A 289 -8.21 8.05 4.00
C ALA A 289 -6.88 8.20 4.76
N GLN A 290 -5.89 7.35 4.50
CA GLN A 290 -4.54 7.54 4.97
C GLN A 290 -3.93 8.84 4.45
N PRO A 291 -3.27 9.64 5.30
CA PRO A 291 -2.81 10.98 4.95
C PRO A 291 -1.80 10.93 3.80
N ARG A 292 -1.64 12.04 3.08
CA ARG A 292 -0.58 12.13 2.08
C ARG A 292 0.80 12.03 2.73
N PRO A 293 1.80 11.46 2.04
CA PRO A 293 3.19 11.66 2.42
C PRO A 293 3.64 13.13 2.32
N THR A 294 4.75 13.45 2.96
CA THR A 294 5.27 14.81 3.13
C THR A 294 6.77 14.89 2.83
N THR A 295 7.38 16.03 3.13
CA THR A 295 8.82 16.21 3.04
C THR A 295 9.41 16.69 4.36
N VAL A 296 10.68 16.35 4.61
CA VAL A 296 11.43 16.89 5.76
C VAL A 296 11.47 18.43 5.70
N GLN A 297 11.59 19.01 4.51
CA GLN A 297 11.50 20.45 4.31
C GLN A 297 10.16 21.05 4.76
N GLU A 298 9.05 20.41 4.39
CA GLU A 298 7.71 20.85 4.80
C GLU A 298 7.54 20.72 6.32
N LEU A 299 7.92 19.59 6.90
CA LEU A 299 7.88 19.38 8.35
C LEU A 299 8.72 20.41 9.12
N ALA A 300 9.95 20.69 8.68
CA ALA A 300 10.81 21.69 9.29
C ALA A 300 10.22 23.10 9.20
N SER A 301 9.54 23.43 8.10
CA SER A 301 8.86 24.73 7.94
C SER A 301 7.66 24.91 8.89
N LEU A 302 7.06 23.79 9.33
CA LEU A 302 5.96 23.76 10.29
C LEU A 302 6.44 23.59 11.75
N GLY A 303 7.76 23.47 11.98
CA GLY A 303 8.32 23.22 13.30
C GLY A 303 8.12 21.79 13.82
N LEU A 304 7.78 20.85 12.93
CA LEU A 304 7.55 19.43 13.24
C LEU A 304 8.82 18.56 13.03
N ALA A 305 9.89 19.16 12.52
CA ALA A 305 11.20 18.56 12.37
C ALA A 305 12.29 19.60 12.61
N GLU A 306 13.53 19.14 12.82
CA GLU A 306 14.69 20.01 13.00
C GLU A 306 14.86 20.99 11.82
N PRO A 307 15.13 22.28 12.07
CA PRO A 307 15.34 23.26 11.02
C PRO A 307 16.49 22.88 10.09
N LEU A 308 16.22 22.87 8.78
CA LEU A 308 17.25 22.60 7.78
C LEU A 308 18.12 23.84 7.54
N THR A 309 19.43 23.66 7.54
CA THR A 309 20.40 24.69 7.14
C THR A 309 20.21 25.07 5.67
N THR A 310 20.65 26.28 5.27
CA THR A 310 20.63 26.72 3.87
C THR A 310 21.37 25.74 2.95
N GLN A 311 22.47 25.15 3.43
CA GLN A 311 23.22 24.15 2.66
C GLN A 311 22.40 22.87 2.41
N GLN A 312 21.70 22.36 3.42
CA GLN A 312 20.85 21.17 3.27
C GLN A 312 19.69 21.45 2.30
N GLN A 313 19.05 22.61 2.39
CA GLN A 313 17.98 23.00 1.48
C GLN A 313 18.48 23.09 0.02
N GLN A 314 19.67 23.68 -0.19
CA GLN A 314 20.30 23.73 -1.51
C GLN A 314 20.68 22.35 -2.03
N GLN A 315 21.16 21.45 -1.16
CA GLN A 315 21.51 20.09 -1.52
C GLN A 315 20.28 19.29 -1.96
N ILE A 316 19.15 19.40 -1.25
CA ILE A 316 17.88 18.76 -1.63
C ILE A 316 17.40 19.28 -2.98
N SER A 317 17.37 20.61 -3.18
CA SER A 317 16.95 21.20 -4.46
C SER A 317 17.86 20.82 -5.64
N SER A 318 19.17 20.75 -5.40
CA SER A 318 20.12 20.27 -6.40
C SER A 318 19.89 18.79 -6.72
N GLY A 319 19.59 17.99 -5.69
CA GLY A 319 19.24 16.58 -5.82
C GLY A 319 18.02 16.31 -6.70
N GLU A 320 16.96 17.10 -6.54
CA GLU A 320 15.76 17.01 -7.38
C GLU A 320 16.06 17.34 -8.86
N THR A 321 16.92 18.34 -9.09
CA THR A 321 17.40 18.69 -10.44
C THR A 321 18.22 17.55 -11.05
N LEU A 322 19.11 16.93 -10.25
CA LEU A 322 19.91 15.78 -10.64
C LEU A 322 19.06 14.54 -10.90
N PHE A 323 18.01 14.31 -10.11
CA PHE A 323 17.05 13.23 -10.32
C PHE A 323 16.41 13.32 -11.71
N THR A 324 15.95 14.51 -12.09
CA THR A 324 15.36 14.76 -13.41
C THR A 324 16.39 14.61 -14.53
N SER A 325 17.54 15.28 -14.40
CA SER A 325 18.58 15.29 -15.44
C SER A 325 19.32 13.96 -15.61
N SER A 326 19.34 13.10 -14.59
CA SER A 326 19.84 11.72 -14.69
C SER A 326 18.85 10.80 -15.43
N GLY A 327 17.61 11.25 -15.66
CA GLY A 327 16.57 10.50 -16.35
C GLY A 327 15.67 9.67 -15.44
N CYS A 328 15.80 9.76 -14.10
CA CYS A 328 14.94 9.00 -13.18
C CYS A 328 13.45 9.34 -13.36
N SER A 329 13.17 10.62 -13.70
CA SER A 329 11.80 11.12 -13.88
C SER A 329 11.10 10.62 -15.16
N SER A 330 11.74 9.79 -15.99
CA SER A 330 11.08 9.20 -17.17
C SER A 330 10.00 8.18 -16.79
N CYS A 331 10.18 7.50 -15.66
CA CYS A 331 9.19 6.58 -15.06
C CYS A 331 8.67 7.19 -13.75
N HIS A 332 9.56 7.75 -12.93
CA HIS A 332 9.20 8.41 -11.68
C HIS A 332 8.69 9.85 -11.90
N THR A 333 7.56 9.96 -12.58
CA THR A 333 6.94 11.25 -12.93
C THR A 333 6.63 12.06 -11.66
N PRO A 334 7.19 13.27 -11.48
CA PRO A 334 7.16 13.97 -10.19
C PRO A 334 5.78 14.17 -9.59
N GLN A 335 4.79 14.52 -10.43
CA GLN A 335 3.43 14.71 -9.97
C GLN A 335 2.39 14.38 -11.04
N LEU A 336 1.23 13.95 -10.58
CA LEU A 336 0.00 13.84 -11.36
C LEU A 336 -1.10 14.69 -10.69
N LEU A 337 -2.14 15.01 -11.44
CA LEU A 337 -3.28 15.81 -10.96
C LEU A 337 -4.53 14.95 -10.93
N ILE A 338 -5.33 15.05 -9.87
CA ILE A 338 -6.68 14.47 -9.80
C ILE A 338 -7.69 15.59 -10.10
N ASP A 339 -8.59 15.34 -11.04
CA ASP A 339 -9.60 16.31 -11.47
C ASP A 339 -10.73 16.42 -10.45
N ASN A 340 -11.20 15.29 -9.92
CA ASN A 340 -12.21 15.22 -8.87
C ASN A 340 -11.64 14.52 -7.62
N PRO A 341 -11.24 15.26 -6.56
CA PRO A 341 -10.60 14.68 -5.39
C PRO A 341 -11.56 13.98 -4.40
N VAL A 342 -12.82 13.78 -4.78
CA VAL A 342 -13.82 13.11 -3.95
C VAL A 342 -13.72 11.60 -4.15
N TYR A 343 -13.17 10.91 -3.15
CA TYR A 343 -13.14 9.45 -3.07
C TYR A 343 -14.55 8.91 -2.77
N SER A 344 -14.83 7.67 -3.21
CA SER A 344 -16.11 7.01 -3.04
C SER A 344 -15.91 5.52 -2.81
N GLU A 345 -16.52 4.97 -1.76
CA GLU A 345 -16.62 3.53 -1.52
C GLU A 345 -18.10 3.10 -1.42
N PRO A 346 -18.60 2.26 -2.35
CA PRO A 346 -17.89 1.72 -3.51
C PRO A 346 -17.51 2.80 -4.54
N SER A 347 -16.49 2.51 -5.37
CA SER A 347 -16.03 3.40 -6.44
C SER A 347 -17.17 3.81 -7.38
N ARG A 348 -17.11 5.03 -7.92
CA ARG A 348 -18.05 5.50 -8.94
C ARG A 348 -17.72 4.95 -10.33
N SER A 349 -16.45 4.64 -10.60
CA SER A 349 -16.07 3.93 -11.82
C SER A 349 -16.50 2.47 -11.72
N GLN A 350 -17.23 1.99 -12.73
CA GLN A 350 -17.65 0.58 -12.79
C GLN A 350 -16.47 -0.39 -12.93
N HIS A 351 -15.29 0.11 -13.28
CA HIS A 351 -14.07 -0.69 -13.45
C HIS A 351 -13.32 -0.93 -12.13
N TYR A 352 -13.70 -0.23 -11.07
CA TYR A 352 -13.05 -0.23 -9.75
C TYR A 352 -13.99 -0.66 -8.63
N ARG A 353 -15.05 -1.38 -8.98
CA ARG A 353 -15.94 -2.06 -8.05
C ARG A 353 -16.37 -3.40 -8.63
N ASP A 354 -16.72 -4.34 -7.76
CA ASP A 354 -17.20 -5.64 -8.19
C ASP A 354 -18.59 -5.53 -8.81
N GLN A 355 -18.79 -6.25 -9.92
CA GLN A 355 -20.14 -6.51 -10.44
C GLN A 355 -20.80 -7.67 -9.69
N GLN A 356 -19.98 -8.58 -9.19
CA GLN A 356 -20.35 -9.75 -8.39
C GLN A 356 -19.16 -10.05 -7.48
N PHE A 357 -19.40 -10.31 -6.20
CA PHE A 357 -18.31 -10.73 -5.31
C PHE A 357 -17.74 -12.09 -5.72
N PRO A 358 -16.49 -12.42 -5.36
CA PRO A 358 -15.91 -13.73 -5.66
C PRO A 358 -16.77 -14.92 -5.21
N ALA A 359 -17.50 -14.80 -4.09
CA ALA A 359 -18.45 -15.80 -3.61
C ALA A 359 -19.73 -15.93 -4.46
N GLY A 360 -19.94 -15.05 -5.44
CA GLY A 360 -21.12 -15.03 -6.30
C GLY A 360 -22.29 -14.16 -5.81
N GLN A 361 -22.16 -13.50 -4.65
CA GLN A 361 -23.17 -12.58 -4.14
C GLN A 361 -23.22 -11.27 -4.97
N ASP A 362 -24.40 -10.66 -5.07
CA ASP A 362 -24.57 -9.31 -5.65
C ASP A 362 -24.21 -8.25 -4.59
N PRO A 363 -23.20 -7.39 -4.83
CA PRO A 363 -22.81 -6.34 -3.89
C PRO A 363 -23.96 -5.39 -3.50
N ILE A 364 -24.90 -5.12 -4.42
CA ILE A 364 -26.04 -4.24 -4.13
C ILE A 364 -26.99 -4.88 -3.12
N GLU A 365 -27.24 -6.18 -3.24
CA GLU A 365 -28.06 -6.94 -2.29
C GLU A 365 -27.40 -7.02 -0.90
N GLN A 366 -26.06 -6.96 -0.86
CA GLN A 366 -25.26 -6.85 0.36
C GLN A 366 -25.18 -5.41 0.91
N GLY A 367 -25.88 -4.46 0.30
CA GLY A 367 -25.93 -3.06 0.75
C GLY A 367 -24.78 -2.19 0.24
N LEU A 368 -23.89 -2.71 -0.61
CA LEU A 368 -22.78 -1.98 -1.20
C LEU A 368 -23.21 -1.32 -2.52
N SER A 369 -24.00 -0.25 -2.43
CA SER A 369 -24.50 0.51 -3.60
C SER A 369 -23.83 1.88 -3.74
N VAL A 370 -23.64 2.34 -4.98
CA VAL A 370 -23.04 3.67 -5.25
C VAL A 370 -23.91 4.82 -4.73
N GLN A 371 -25.22 4.59 -4.58
CA GLN A 371 -26.16 5.59 -4.05
C GLN A 371 -25.99 5.78 -2.53
N GLN A 372 -25.46 4.77 -1.84
CA GLN A 372 -25.19 4.79 -0.40
C GLN A 372 -23.68 4.88 -0.10
N ALA A 373 -22.88 5.20 -1.11
CA ALA A 373 -21.43 5.24 -0.97
C ALA A 373 -20.98 6.21 0.13
N ILE A 374 -19.98 5.79 0.89
CA ILE A 374 -19.23 6.67 1.78
C ILE A 374 -18.29 7.49 0.89
N VAL A 375 -18.32 8.81 1.06
CA VAL A 375 -17.53 9.75 0.24
C VAL A 375 -16.81 10.75 1.13
N PHE A 376 -15.59 11.12 0.73
CA PHE A 376 -14.79 12.16 1.39
C PHE A 376 -13.86 12.83 0.38
N ASP A 377 -13.52 14.10 0.61
CA ASP A 377 -12.65 14.90 -0.25
C ASP A 377 -11.20 14.82 0.27
N LEU A 378 -10.29 14.25 -0.53
CA LEU A 378 -8.88 14.08 -0.19
C LEU A 378 -8.14 15.41 0.12
N THR A 379 -8.72 16.53 -0.27
CA THR A 379 -8.14 17.87 -0.06
C THR A 379 -8.69 18.58 1.18
N LYS A 380 -9.66 17.98 1.88
CA LYS A 380 -10.38 18.62 2.98
C LYS A 380 -10.60 17.73 4.18
N ASP A 381 -10.97 16.48 3.94
CA ASP A 381 -11.62 15.63 4.93
C ASP A 381 -10.68 14.59 5.55
N MET A 382 -9.37 14.66 5.31
CA MET A 382 -8.43 13.69 5.86
C MET A 382 -8.43 13.78 7.40
N PRO A 383 -8.65 12.66 8.10
CA PRO A 383 -8.82 12.65 9.55
C PRO A 383 -7.49 12.88 10.29
N ASP A 384 -6.40 12.34 9.74
CA ASP A 384 -5.09 12.37 10.39
C ASP A 384 -4.27 13.61 10.02
N ASN A 385 -3.20 13.84 10.79
CA ASN A 385 -2.24 14.93 10.58
C ASN A 385 -2.87 16.33 10.62
N ILE A 386 -3.82 16.52 11.53
CA ILE A 386 -4.36 17.85 11.87
C ILE A 386 -3.52 18.44 13.00
N ILE A 387 -2.65 19.38 12.63
CA ILE A 387 -1.70 20.01 13.56
C ILE A 387 -2.33 21.27 14.14
N GLU A 388 -2.52 21.31 15.45
CA GLU A 388 -2.98 22.51 16.17
C GLU A 388 -1.79 23.37 16.60
N HIS A 389 -1.80 24.63 16.18
CA HIS A 389 -0.76 25.60 16.52
C HIS A 389 -1.07 26.32 17.83
N ALA A 390 -0.05 26.88 18.47
CA ALA A 390 -0.19 27.62 19.73
C ALA A 390 -1.13 28.84 19.65
N ASP A 391 -1.39 29.36 18.45
CA ASP A 391 -2.33 30.45 18.19
C ASP A 391 -3.77 29.99 17.91
N GLY A 392 -4.04 28.68 18.01
CA GLY A 392 -5.33 28.03 17.76
C GLY A 392 -5.64 27.79 16.29
N THR A 393 -4.73 28.11 15.36
CA THR A 393 -4.88 27.74 13.95
C THR A 393 -4.60 26.25 13.73
N LYS A 394 -5.18 25.68 12.66
CA LYS A 394 -4.99 24.26 12.30
C LYS A 394 -4.34 24.13 10.94
N THR A 395 -3.29 23.32 10.85
CA THR A 395 -2.73 22.87 9.58
C THR A 395 -3.18 21.44 9.31
N HIS A 396 -3.91 21.24 8.22
CA HIS A 396 -4.33 19.92 7.75
C HIS A 396 -3.24 19.33 6.85
N LEU A 397 -2.16 18.84 7.46
CA LEU A 397 -1.00 18.34 6.72
C LEU A 397 -1.34 17.06 5.93
N GLY A 398 -2.28 16.25 6.42
CA GLY A 398 -2.76 15.04 5.75
C GLY A 398 -3.52 15.29 4.45
N ASN A 399 -4.10 16.49 4.28
CA ASN A 399 -4.83 16.85 3.07
C ASN A 399 -3.90 17.00 1.87
N PHE A 400 -4.37 16.56 0.70
CA PHE A 400 -3.74 16.87 -0.57
C PHE A 400 -3.88 18.35 -0.91
N GLN A 401 -2.79 18.95 -1.39
CA GLN A 401 -2.79 20.34 -1.84
C GLN A 401 -3.55 20.47 -3.16
N THR A 402 -4.16 21.64 -3.40
CA THR A 402 -4.85 21.94 -4.65
C THR A 402 -4.12 22.98 -5.49
N ASN A 403 -4.28 22.90 -6.80
CA ASN A 403 -3.86 23.97 -7.70
C ASN A 403 -4.96 25.06 -7.83
N GLN A 404 -4.68 26.10 -8.64
CA GLN A 404 -5.62 27.22 -8.84
C GLN A 404 -6.96 26.80 -9.47
N SER A 405 -7.01 25.65 -10.16
CA SER A 405 -8.21 25.10 -10.77
C SER A 405 -8.98 24.16 -9.84
N GLY A 406 -8.51 23.94 -8.60
CA GLY A 406 -9.13 23.05 -7.63
C GLY A 406 -8.78 21.57 -7.80
N GLN A 407 -7.89 21.22 -8.74
CA GLN A 407 -7.40 19.85 -8.91
C GLN A 407 -6.46 19.50 -7.75
N ALA A 408 -6.51 18.27 -7.23
CA ALA A 408 -5.55 17.83 -6.22
C ALA A 408 -4.19 17.52 -6.87
N ILE A 409 -3.12 17.95 -6.22
CA ILE A 409 -1.74 17.75 -6.64
C ILE A 409 -1.19 16.52 -5.92
N VAL A 410 -0.84 15.49 -6.67
CA VAL A 410 -0.33 14.22 -6.16
C VAL A 410 1.15 14.11 -6.51
N ARG A 411 2.04 14.41 -5.56
CA ARG A 411 3.52 14.37 -5.76
C ARG A 411 4.09 12.97 -5.47
N LEU A 412 3.65 11.99 -6.25
CA LEU A 412 3.98 10.58 -6.03
C LEU A 412 5.30 10.10 -6.62
N PHE A 413 5.88 10.81 -7.59
CA PHE A 413 7.07 10.36 -8.32
C PHE A 413 6.87 8.96 -8.97
N ALA A 414 5.77 8.79 -9.69
CA ALA A 414 5.41 7.57 -10.40
C ALA A 414 4.43 7.88 -11.54
N ASP A 415 4.39 7.00 -12.54
CA ASP A 415 3.52 7.07 -13.71
C ASP A 415 2.41 6.01 -13.74
N LEU A 416 2.34 5.17 -12.70
CA LEU A 416 1.38 4.07 -12.55
C LEU A 416 1.40 3.04 -13.70
N LYS A 417 2.54 2.95 -14.40
CA LYS A 417 2.78 2.03 -15.53
C LYS A 417 3.75 0.93 -15.11
N ARG A 418 3.69 -0.23 -15.77
CA ARG A 418 4.71 -1.28 -15.65
C ARG A 418 5.93 -1.03 -16.53
N HIS A 419 7.09 -1.31 -15.98
CA HIS A 419 8.39 -1.22 -16.66
C HIS A 419 9.19 -2.49 -16.47
N ASP A 420 9.98 -2.84 -17.49
CA ASP A 420 11.01 -3.87 -17.37
C ASP A 420 12.15 -3.36 -16.47
N MET A 421 12.28 -3.96 -15.29
CA MET A 421 13.33 -3.64 -14.30
C MET A 421 14.62 -4.44 -14.54
N GLY A 422 14.67 -5.29 -15.56
CA GLY A 422 15.80 -6.12 -15.94
C GLY A 422 15.84 -7.49 -15.28
N GLN A 423 16.60 -8.41 -15.89
CA GLN A 423 16.66 -9.81 -15.50
C GLN A 423 17.12 -10.05 -14.06
N ASP A 424 17.96 -9.18 -13.50
CA ASP A 424 18.47 -9.30 -12.14
C ASP A 424 17.39 -9.06 -11.08
N LEU A 425 16.31 -8.36 -11.43
CA LEU A 425 15.13 -8.13 -10.60
C LEU A 425 13.92 -8.98 -11.03
N ALA A 426 14.10 -9.93 -11.94
CA ALA A 426 13.01 -10.81 -12.35
C ALA A 426 12.61 -11.75 -11.22
N GLU A 427 11.30 -11.91 -11.01
CA GLU A 427 10.74 -13.01 -10.23
C GLU A 427 11.07 -14.35 -10.93
N PRO A 428 11.20 -15.47 -10.20
CA PRO A 428 11.50 -16.77 -10.81
C PRO A 428 10.37 -17.31 -11.70
N ILE A 429 9.15 -16.77 -11.55
CA ILE A 429 7.99 -17.10 -12.36
C ILE A 429 7.22 -15.82 -12.74
N ASP A 430 6.48 -15.88 -13.84
CA ASP A 430 5.53 -14.83 -14.22
C ASP A 430 4.12 -15.23 -13.76
N GLU A 431 3.82 -15.01 -12.47
CA GLU A 431 2.52 -15.32 -11.86
C GLU A 431 1.37 -14.59 -12.57
N ALA A 432 1.59 -13.32 -12.93
CA ALA A 432 0.57 -12.42 -13.44
C ALA A 432 0.40 -12.46 -14.97
N GLY A 433 1.30 -13.13 -15.69
CA GLY A 433 1.38 -13.03 -17.15
C GLY A 433 1.75 -11.63 -17.64
N THR A 434 2.38 -10.82 -16.80
CA THR A 434 2.77 -9.43 -17.09
C THR A 434 4.26 -9.27 -17.36
N GLY A 435 5.02 -10.37 -17.31
CA GLY A 435 6.47 -10.42 -17.42
C GLY A 435 7.15 -10.55 -16.05
N ALA A 436 8.06 -11.50 -15.92
CA ALA A 436 8.79 -11.77 -14.66
C ALA A 436 9.61 -10.56 -14.16
N ALA A 437 10.21 -9.80 -15.09
CA ALA A 437 10.99 -8.59 -14.78
C ALA A 437 10.17 -7.30 -14.74
N ASN A 438 8.86 -7.37 -15.01
CA ASN A 438 8.02 -6.19 -15.11
C ASN A 438 7.35 -5.85 -13.79
N PHE A 439 7.47 -4.60 -13.36
CA PHE A 439 6.87 -4.10 -12.12
C PHE A 439 6.27 -2.72 -12.35
N ILE A 440 5.23 -2.37 -11.60
CA ILE A 440 4.71 -1.00 -11.61
C ILE A 440 5.76 -0.06 -11.03
N THR A 441 5.90 1.14 -11.59
CA THR A 441 6.69 2.20 -10.97
C THR A 441 6.13 2.46 -9.58
N LYS A 442 6.92 2.16 -8.54
CA LYS A 442 6.55 2.52 -7.17
C LYS A 442 6.74 4.00 -6.93
N GLU A 443 5.76 4.54 -6.24
CA GLU A 443 5.73 5.88 -5.70
C GLU A 443 6.94 6.13 -4.79
N LEU A 444 7.71 7.19 -5.07
CA LEU A 444 8.88 7.57 -4.25
C LEU A 444 8.51 8.55 -3.14
N TRP A 445 7.25 8.95 -3.04
CA TRP A 445 6.79 9.64 -1.84
C TRP A 445 7.04 8.74 -0.61
N GLY A 446 7.44 9.30 0.53
CA GLY A 446 7.77 8.47 1.70
C GLY A 446 9.03 7.59 1.61
N VAL A 447 9.72 7.49 0.47
CA VAL A 447 10.85 6.55 0.25
C VAL A 447 12.02 6.75 1.22
N GLY A 448 12.21 7.95 1.75
CA GLY A 448 13.22 8.27 2.75
C GLY A 448 13.00 7.59 4.11
N SER A 449 11.83 6.98 4.33
CA SER A 449 11.44 6.38 5.61
C SER A 449 11.00 4.92 5.54
N THR A 450 11.05 4.29 4.36
CA THR A 450 10.37 3.00 4.08
C THR A 450 11.32 1.88 3.62
N ALA A 451 12.59 1.93 4.03
CA ALA A 451 13.53 0.85 3.76
C ALA A 451 13.05 -0.50 4.36
N PRO A 452 13.35 -1.67 3.77
CA PRO A 452 14.20 -1.87 2.61
C PRO A 452 13.47 -1.57 1.29
N TYR A 453 14.24 -1.57 0.20
CA TYR A 453 13.79 -1.12 -1.12
C TYR A 453 13.72 -2.25 -2.14
N LEU A 454 13.02 -1.94 -3.24
CA LEU A 454 12.67 -2.85 -4.35
C LEU A 454 11.59 -3.86 -3.95
N HIS A 455 11.05 -4.56 -4.95
CA HIS A 455 9.88 -5.41 -4.78
C HIS A 455 10.07 -6.53 -3.76
N ASP A 456 11.30 -6.95 -3.50
CA ASP A 456 11.65 -8.04 -2.59
C ASP A 456 12.53 -7.57 -1.42
N GLY A 457 12.66 -6.25 -1.21
CA GLY A 457 13.40 -5.70 -0.06
C GLY A 457 14.89 -6.03 -0.05
N ARG A 458 15.51 -6.41 -1.18
CA ARG A 458 16.94 -6.78 -1.22
C ARG A 458 17.90 -5.61 -1.00
N ALA A 459 17.46 -4.38 -1.28
CA ALA A 459 18.29 -3.20 -1.13
C ALA A 459 18.04 -2.56 0.24
N THR A 460 19.10 -2.34 1.01
CA THR A 460 19.03 -1.75 2.34
C THR A 460 19.25 -0.24 2.34
N THR A 461 19.73 0.30 1.21
CA THR A 461 19.94 1.73 0.99
C THR A 461 19.38 2.17 -0.35
N LEU A 462 19.08 3.47 -0.48
CA LEU A 462 18.64 4.07 -1.74
C LEU A 462 19.72 4.00 -2.83
N ASP A 463 21.00 4.11 -2.46
CA ASP A 463 22.13 3.93 -3.39
C ASP A 463 22.10 2.51 -3.98
N GLU A 464 22.01 1.47 -3.13
CA GLU A 464 21.85 0.09 -3.58
C GLU A 464 20.63 -0.08 -4.49
N ALA A 465 19.48 0.49 -4.10
CA ALA A 465 18.24 0.41 -4.88
C ALA A 465 18.42 0.99 -6.29
N ILE A 466 19.02 2.17 -6.41
CA ILE A 466 19.34 2.79 -7.71
C ILE A 466 20.28 1.88 -8.52
N LEU A 467 21.30 1.32 -7.87
CA LEU A 467 22.27 0.43 -8.51
C LEU A 467 21.68 -0.93 -8.93
N TRP A 468 20.50 -1.32 -8.46
CA TRP A 468 19.81 -2.52 -8.93
C TRP A 468 19.00 -2.32 -10.20
N HIS A 469 18.70 -1.08 -10.61
CA HIS A 469 17.88 -0.83 -11.80
C HIS A 469 18.54 -1.40 -13.06
N GLY A 470 17.81 -2.25 -13.77
CA GLY A 470 18.15 -2.75 -15.11
C GLY A 470 17.08 -2.34 -16.13
N GLY A 471 16.99 -3.08 -17.23
CA GLY A 471 15.92 -2.89 -18.22
C GLY A 471 15.76 -1.44 -18.68
N GLU A 472 14.55 -0.91 -18.57
CA GLU A 472 14.23 0.48 -18.91
C GLU A 472 14.93 1.51 -17.99
N GLY A 473 15.23 1.14 -16.74
CA GLY A 473 15.95 1.98 -15.77
C GLY A 473 17.47 2.01 -15.93
N LEU A 474 18.05 1.20 -16.84
CA LEU A 474 19.50 1.04 -16.96
C LEU A 474 20.24 2.35 -17.28
N LEU A 475 19.68 3.18 -18.18
CA LEU A 475 20.30 4.45 -18.55
C LEU A 475 20.34 5.43 -17.36
N ALA A 476 19.27 5.51 -16.57
CA ALA A 476 19.21 6.35 -15.39
C ALA A 476 20.23 5.90 -14.33
N LYS A 477 20.37 4.58 -14.11
CA LYS A 477 21.43 4.01 -13.26
C LYS A 477 22.82 4.39 -13.75
N GLN A 478 23.10 4.30 -15.06
CA GLN A 478 24.41 4.63 -15.61
C GLN A 478 24.75 6.12 -15.44
N HIS A 479 23.78 7.01 -15.65
CA HIS A 479 23.96 8.44 -15.38
C HIS A 479 24.23 8.68 -13.89
N TYR A 480 23.46 8.06 -12.99
CA TYR A 480 23.69 8.14 -11.55
C TYR A 480 25.10 7.67 -11.17
N GLN A 481 25.54 6.52 -11.69
CA GLN A 481 26.88 5.99 -11.43
C GLN A 481 28.00 6.95 -11.86
N GLY A 482 27.78 7.69 -12.96
CA GLY A 482 28.69 8.69 -13.51
C GLY A 482 28.70 10.05 -12.80
N LEU A 483 27.76 10.30 -11.89
CA LEU A 483 27.73 11.52 -11.08
C LEU A 483 28.96 11.61 -10.15
N ALA A 484 29.41 12.84 -9.87
CA ALA A 484 30.36 13.08 -8.81
C ALA A 484 29.77 12.68 -7.45
N GLU A 485 30.62 12.34 -6.47
CA GLU A 485 30.15 11.90 -5.16
C GLU A 485 29.24 12.94 -4.48
N THR A 486 29.57 14.22 -4.59
CA THR A 486 28.74 15.31 -4.07
C THR A 486 27.35 15.35 -4.69
N ASP A 487 27.24 15.01 -5.97
CA ASP A 487 25.99 15.02 -6.73
C ASP A 487 25.16 13.78 -6.39
N LYS A 488 25.80 12.62 -6.19
CA LYS A 488 25.13 11.42 -5.63
C LYS A 488 24.53 11.71 -4.27
N GLN A 489 25.30 12.33 -3.37
CA GLN A 489 24.82 12.72 -2.05
C GLN A 489 23.70 13.77 -2.12
N ALA A 490 23.70 14.65 -3.13
CA ALA A 490 22.59 15.58 -3.35
C ALA A 490 21.31 14.85 -3.78
N LEU A 491 21.40 13.94 -4.76
CA LEU A 491 20.26 13.13 -5.20
C LEU A 491 19.71 12.25 -4.06
N LEU A 492 20.58 11.62 -3.28
CA LEU A 492 20.18 10.84 -2.11
C LEU A 492 19.55 11.72 -1.03
N ALA A 493 20.04 12.96 -0.82
CA ALA A 493 19.41 13.90 0.11
C ALA A 493 17.99 14.29 -0.33
N PHE A 494 17.76 14.43 -1.64
CA PHE A 494 16.42 14.63 -2.18
C PHE A 494 15.49 13.46 -1.90
N LEU A 495 15.92 12.22 -2.16
CA LEU A 495 15.10 11.03 -1.88
C LEU A 495 14.84 10.84 -0.38
N ASN A 496 15.86 11.04 0.46
CA ASN A 496 15.72 11.00 1.92
C ASN A 496 14.80 12.11 2.47
N ASN A 497 14.58 13.18 1.71
CA ASN A 497 13.64 14.24 2.10
C ASN A 497 12.18 13.83 1.91
N LEU A 498 11.87 12.81 1.10
CA LEU A 498 10.50 12.32 0.88
C LEU A 498 10.13 11.34 2.00
N VAL A 499 9.25 11.70 2.93
CA VAL A 499 9.02 10.94 4.17
C VAL A 499 7.54 10.74 4.48
N LEU A 500 7.24 9.68 5.22
CA LEU A 500 5.96 9.48 5.90
C LEU A 500 5.94 10.30 7.18
N TYR A 501 4.75 10.72 7.60
CA TYR A 501 4.55 11.42 8.87
C TYR A 501 3.14 11.09 9.38
N LYS A 502 3.04 10.67 10.64
CA LYS A 502 1.79 10.56 11.40
C LYS A 502 1.99 11.35 12.69
N ALA A 503 1.12 12.32 12.98
CA ALA A 503 1.17 13.05 14.24
C ALA A 503 0.88 12.08 15.39
N GLU A 504 1.58 12.22 16.52
CA GLU A 504 1.23 11.45 17.72
C GLU A 504 -0.19 11.82 18.15
N GLU A 505 -1.06 10.82 18.29
CA GLU A 505 -2.40 11.00 18.84
C GLU A 505 -2.26 11.15 20.36
N GLU A 506 -2.84 12.21 20.92
CA GLU A 506 -2.93 12.35 22.38
C GLU A 506 -3.94 11.29 22.89
N GLU A 507 -3.44 10.15 23.39
CA GLU A 507 -4.24 9.15 24.13
C GLU A 507 -4.90 9.71 25.40
#